data_AF-A0A1H2MUQ3-F1
#
_entry.id   AF-A0A1H2MUQ3-F1
#
_cell.length_a   1.000
_cell.length_b   1.000
_cell.length_c   1.000
_cell.angle_alpha   90.00
_cell.angle_beta   90.00
_cell.angle_gamma   90.00
#
_symmetry.space_group_name_H-M   'P 1'
#
loop_
_entity.id
_entity.type
_entity.pdbx_description
1 polymer ?
#
loop_
_entity_poly.entity_id
_entity_poly.type
_entity_poly.pdbx_seq_one_letter_code
_entity_poly.pdbx_strand_id
1 'polypeptide(L)'
;MRTQRLGSVLARHAARVRSRRTLLVSTGRALAVTLVAAVLALPLAAAWGVGHARVDDYLGPNRVALAADYSGEIEIDLGPLGRAYLDSPYAPVGLRATVGGVGESGSTLGSLFSSETLSAYTALYTDPEEAVRGVVERLQRDALERTAVAETVLLVGFALWSLRSRLLAPWVVRRVTRRRTLAVYLGVVSVLVGGILVPARPDGPRIPIDLPLPDRSPTISVDSPLLADLLGRGVSGIRILSSRQQAAVRAWEDEATKSLSAQLEALPRPRAGESMAYGFSDLHCNQATTELMSRLVAVSEPAVVLDSGDDTVNGTAAERGCIRREVGIPGGRPFVVATGNHDSDVTEAQLRAAGATVLDGTTVEAAGWDVLGDDDPERQVPFSVERTLDRPEDEAQLGQRMVSVARPRPVDAILLHQPTAAQQVMEADDPPARLVLWGHMHAQVGPTVVTHADGTWTVGMQQGTSGGVKQPTLASFSTPFSPPLVRADSYFYFRDDATGLVTGVQAVHLEPDGEVVIDPRTDTGDLAGLPEETRRRLTGASPSPTPQESQR
;
A
#
# COMPACT_ATOMS: atom_id res chain seq x y z
N MET A 1 -61.72 -50.34 -24.86
CA MET A 1 -61.04 -50.25 -23.54
C MET A 1 -59.84 -49.31 -23.65
N ARG A 2 -60.00 -48.00 -23.38
CA ARG A 2 -58.95 -46.98 -23.58
C ARG A 2 -58.75 -46.04 -22.38
N THR A 3 -59.20 -46.44 -21.19
CA THR A 3 -59.27 -45.57 -20.00
C THR A 3 -58.23 -45.87 -18.91
N GLN A 4 -57.47 -46.97 -18.98
CA GLN A 4 -56.48 -47.33 -17.94
C GLN A 4 -55.09 -46.70 -18.10
N ARG A 5 -54.74 -46.10 -19.26
CA ARG A 5 -53.41 -45.50 -19.46
C ARG A 5 -53.28 -44.06 -18.91
N LEU A 6 -54.34 -43.25 -18.91
CA LEU A 6 -54.28 -41.86 -18.42
C LEU A 6 -54.07 -41.77 -16.89
N GLY A 7 -54.73 -42.63 -16.11
CA GLY A 7 -54.63 -42.60 -14.64
C GLY A 7 -53.20 -42.89 -14.12
N SER A 8 -52.48 -43.80 -14.77
CA SER A 8 -51.10 -44.16 -14.39
C SER A 8 -50.05 -43.09 -14.75
N VAL A 9 -50.32 -42.28 -15.78
CA VAL A 9 -49.46 -41.17 -16.19
C VAL A 9 -49.72 -39.96 -15.29
N LEU A 10 -50.99 -39.65 -15.01
CA LEU A 10 -51.39 -38.60 -14.07
C LEU A 10 -50.90 -38.89 -12.63
N ALA A 11 -50.95 -40.15 -12.19
CA ALA A 11 -50.44 -40.54 -10.87
C ALA A 11 -48.90 -40.40 -10.76
N ARG A 12 -48.15 -40.77 -11.81
CA ARG A 12 -46.68 -40.59 -11.86
C ARG A 12 -46.29 -39.12 -11.97
N HIS A 13 -47.05 -38.31 -12.71
CA HIS A 13 -46.84 -36.87 -12.79
C HIS A 13 -47.18 -36.18 -11.45
N ALA A 14 -48.30 -36.55 -10.82
CA ALA A 14 -48.68 -36.05 -9.50
C ALA A 14 -47.68 -36.48 -8.40
N ALA A 15 -47.14 -37.69 -8.46
CA ALA A 15 -46.08 -38.14 -7.54
C ALA A 15 -44.75 -37.39 -7.75
N ARG A 16 -44.35 -37.12 -9.00
CA ARG A 16 -43.17 -36.29 -9.31
C ARG A 16 -43.36 -34.81 -8.94
N VAL A 17 -44.55 -34.25 -9.16
CA VAL A 17 -44.89 -32.87 -8.74
C VAL A 17 -44.96 -32.78 -7.23
N ARG A 18 -45.54 -33.78 -6.56
CA ARG A 18 -45.58 -33.87 -5.09
C ARG A 18 -44.17 -34.06 -4.52
N SER A 19 -43.29 -34.85 -5.17
CA SER A 19 -41.89 -35.01 -4.75
C SER A 19 -41.06 -33.75 -4.97
N ARG A 20 -41.22 -33.04 -6.11
CA ARG A 20 -40.59 -31.74 -6.37
C ARG A 20 -41.08 -30.68 -5.39
N ARG A 21 -42.38 -30.63 -5.10
CA ARG A 21 -42.98 -29.71 -4.12
C ARG A 21 -42.50 -30.02 -2.70
N THR A 22 -42.40 -31.28 -2.29
CA THR A 22 -41.82 -31.65 -0.99
C THR A 22 -40.34 -31.35 -0.91
N LEU A 23 -39.59 -31.54 -2.00
CA LEU A 23 -38.16 -31.22 -2.05
C LEU A 23 -37.98 -29.71 -1.93
N LEU A 24 -38.67 -28.89 -2.73
CA LEU A 24 -38.68 -27.43 -2.66
C LEU A 24 -39.10 -26.88 -1.29
N VAL A 25 -40.14 -27.46 -0.67
CA VAL A 25 -40.57 -27.07 0.68
C VAL A 25 -39.51 -27.47 1.73
N SER A 26 -38.84 -28.60 1.54
CA SER A 26 -37.76 -29.04 2.45
C SER A 26 -36.49 -28.20 2.32
N THR A 27 -36.09 -27.83 1.09
CA THR A 27 -34.96 -26.92 0.86
C THR A 27 -35.30 -25.50 1.32
N GLY A 28 -36.49 -24.98 1.01
CA GLY A 28 -36.92 -23.67 1.49
C GLY A 28 -36.96 -23.60 3.02
N ARG A 29 -37.41 -24.67 3.69
CA ARG A 29 -37.38 -24.75 5.15
C ARG A 29 -35.96 -24.88 5.71
N ALA A 30 -35.09 -25.65 5.07
CA ALA A 30 -33.69 -25.75 5.47
C ALA A 30 -32.99 -24.39 5.33
N LEU A 31 -33.17 -23.70 4.21
CA LEU A 31 -32.65 -22.35 3.97
C LEU A 31 -33.15 -21.35 5.01
N ALA A 32 -34.46 -21.33 5.30
CA ALA A 32 -35.02 -20.44 6.31
C ALA A 32 -34.46 -20.73 7.73
N VAL A 33 -34.25 -22.00 8.07
CA VAL A 33 -33.65 -22.40 9.35
C VAL A 33 -32.18 -22.00 9.43
N THR A 34 -31.42 -22.18 8.35
CA THR A 34 -30.01 -21.74 8.28
C THR A 34 -29.90 -20.23 8.36
N LEU A 35 -30.77 -19.48 7.69
CA LEU A 35 -30.80 -18.01 7.75
C LEU A 35 -31.07 -17.52 9.19
N VAL A 36 -32.06 -18.10 9.86
CA VAL A 36 -32.35 -17.78 11.26
C VAL A 36 -31.17 -18.15 12.17
N ALA A 37 -30.51 -19.29 11.91
CA ALA A 37 -29.33 -19.69 12.67
C ALA A 37 -28.15 -18.73 12.45
N ALA A 38 -27.95 -18.24 11.22
CA ALA A 38 -26.92 -17.25 10.90
C ALA A 38 -27.18 -15.94 11.65
N VAL A 39 -28.40 -15.40 11.57
CA VAL A 39 -28.79 -14.17 12.28
C VAL A 39 -28.62 -14.30 13.80
N LEU A 40 -28.90 -15.46 14.39
CA LEU A 40 -28.69 -15.70 15.82
C LEU A 40 -27.22 -15.95 16.18
N ALA A 41 -26.43 -16.53 15.28
CA ALA A 41 -25.00 -16.77 15.51
C ALA A 41 -24.18 -15.48 15.36
N LEU A 42 -24.60 -14.58 14.48
CA LEU A 42 -23.84 -13.39 14.11
C LEU A 42 -23.39 -12.52 15.29
N PRO A 43 -24.23 -12.19 16.31
CA PRO A 43 -23.78 -11.41 17.45
C PRO A 43 -22.67 -12.09 18.27
N LEU A 44 -22.75 -13.42 18.41
CA LEU A 44 -21.72 -14.21 19.10
C LEU A 44 -20.43 -14.26 18.27
N ALA A 45 -20.56 -14.46 16.96
CA ALA A 45 -19.45 -14.48 16.02
C ALA A 45 -18.75 -13.12 15.93
N ALA A 46 -19.51 -12.02 15.87
CA ALA A 46 -18.99 -10.66 15.79
C ALA A 46 -18.27 -10.25 17.08
N ALA A 47 -18.84 -10.58 18.24
CA ALA A 47 -18.18 -10.39 19.52
C ALA A 47 -16.87 -11.20 19.63
N TRP A 48 -16.88 -12.44 19.14
CA TRP A 48 -15.66 -13.22 19.11
C TRP A 48 -14.62 -12.64 18.14
N GLY A 49 -15.06 -12.25 16.93
CA GLY A 49 -14.19 -11.72 15.89
C GLY A 49 -13.52 -10.41 16.27
N VAL A 50 -14.28 -9.46 16.81
CA VAL A 50 -13.73 -8.18 17.31
C VAL A 50 -12.76 -8.41 18.48
N GLY A 51 -13.13 -9.22 19.48
CA GLY A 51 -12.26 -9.46 20.64
C GLY A 51 -11.01 -10.32 20.38
N HIS A 52 -10.85 -10.86 19.16
CA HIS A 52 -9.66 -11.60 18.75
C HIS A 52 -8.95 -10.94 17.56
N ALA A 53 -9.40 -9.76 17.14
CA ALA A 53 -8.79 -9.07 16.03
C ALA A 53 -7.35 -8.69 16.40
N ARG A 54 -6.39 -9.02 15.54
CA ARG A 54 -4.98 -8.75 15.76
C ARG A 54 -4.28 -8.36 14.47
N VAL A 55 -3.31 -7.45 14.57
CA VAL A 55 -2.47 -7.01 13.47
C VAL A 55 -1.03 -6.95 13.99
N ASP A 56 -0.12 -7.62 13.31
CA ASP A 56 1.32 -7.50 13.53
C ASP A 56 1.87 -6.58 12.43
N ASP A 57 2.48 -5.45 12.80
CA ASP A 57 2.97 -4.44 11.84
C ASP A 57 4.25 -3.76 12.36
N TYR A 58 4.76 -2.77 11.62
CA TYR A 58 5.86 -1.91 12.06
C TYR A 58 5.39 -0.47 12.30
N LEU A 59 5.89 0.17 13.36
CA LEU A 59 5.77 1.61 13.60
C LEU A 59 7.17 2.20 13.72
N GLY A 60 7.61 2.88 12.66
CA GLY A 60 9.01 3.28 12.50
C GLY A 60 9.91 2.04 12.61
N PRO A 61 10.97 2.06 13.43
CA PRO A 61 11.91 0.94 13.50
C PRO A 61 11.43 -0.24 14.38
N ASN A 62 10.21 -0.20 14.94
CA ASN A 62 9.76 -1.19 15.93
C ASN A 62 8.63 -2.03 15.39
N ARG A 63 8.70 -3.33 15.66
CA ARG A 63 7.58 -4.24 15.45
C ARG A 63 6.53 -3.98 16.53
N VAL A 64 5.28 -3.84 16.14
CA VAL A 64 4.15 -3.59 17.04
C VAL A 64 3.06 -4.62 16.79
N ALA A 65 2.65 -5.31 17.85
CA ALA A 65 1.52 -6.23 17.84
C ALA A 65 0.30 -5.53 18.43
N LEU A 66 -0.71 -5.31 17.60
CA LEU A 66 -1.95 -4.63 17.93
C LEU A 66 -3.06 -5.67 18.08
N ALA A 67 -3.72 -5.73 19.24
CA ALA A 67 -4.80 -6.66 19.50
C ALA A 67 -6.01 -5.92 20.07
N ALA A 68 -7.17 -6.08 19.43
CA ALA A 68 -8.42 -5.54 19.94
C ALA A 68 -8.90 -6.36 21.15
N ASP A 69 -9.52 -5.69 22.11
CA ASP A 69 -10.11 -6.33 23.28
C ASP A 69 -11.37 -5.58 23.76
N TYR A 70 -11.87 -5.97 24.94
CA TYR A 70 -13.02 -5.34 25.60
C TYR A 70 -12.65 -4.66 26.91
N SER A 71 -11.41 -4.17 27.02
CA SER A 71 -10.95 -3.42 28.20
C SER A 71 -11.53 -2.00 28.26
N GLY A 72 -12.03 -1.49 27.14
CA GLY A 72 -12.48 -0.10 26.99
C GLY A 72 -11.34 0.93 27.04
N GLU A 73 -10.09 0.48 27.03
CA GLU A 73 -8.89 1.32 27.09
C GLU A 73 -7.94 0.97 25.94
N ILE A 74 -7.10 1.93 25.56
CA ILE A 74 -5.93 1.71 24.72
C ILE A 74 -4.74 1.50 25.66
N GLU A 75 -4.19 0.30 25.68
CA GLU A 75 -3.02 -0.12 26.45
C GLU A 75 -1.80 -0.18 25.52
N ILE A 76 -0.75 0.58 25.82
CA ILE A 76 0.53 0.53 25.12
C ILE A 76 1.55 -0.14 26.04
N ASP A 77 1.95 -1.36 25.73
CA ASP A 77 2.97 -2.12 26.45
C ASP A 77 4.35 -1.83 25.85
N LEU A 78 5.20 -1.16 26.63
CA LEU A 78 6.57 -0.78 26.26
C LEU A 78 7.60 -1.73 26.91
N GLY A 79 7.16 -2.90 27.37
CA GLY A 79 8.00 -3.93 27.98
C GLY A 79 8.59 -3.47 29.32
N PRO A 80 9.93 -3.49 29.51
CA PRO A 80 10.56 -3.17 30.79
C PRO A 80 10.28 -1.76 31.33
N LEU A 81 9.87 -0.83 30.46
CA LEU A 81 9.55 0.54 30.85
C LEU A 81 8.22 0.65 31.60
N GLY A 82 7.30 -0.29 31.36
CA GLY A 82 5.93 -0.27 31.85
C GLY A 82 4.92 -0.02 30.74
N ARG A 83 3.68 0.27 31.14
CA ARG A 83 2.55 0.41 30.22
C ARG A 83 1.90 1.77 30.36
N ALA A 84 1.43 2.29 29.23
CA ALA A 84 0.63 3.51 29.16
C ALA A 84 -0.83 3.16 28.81
N TYR A 85 -1.76 3.91 29.38
CA TYR A 85 -3.18 3.67 29.25
C TYR A 85 -3.91 4.96 28.89
N LEU A 86 -4.83 4.84 27.93
CA LEU A 86 -5.69 5.91 27.44
C LEU A 86 -7.12 5.40 27.32
N ASP A 87 -8.12 6.24 27.60
CA ASP A 87 -9.52 5.87 27.35
C ASP A 87 -9.76 5.64 25.85
N SER A 88 -10.39 4.52 25.51
CA SER A 88 -10.73 4.22 24.12
C SER A 88 -11.88 5.12 23.66
N PRO A 89 -11.76 5.84 22.52
CA PRO A 89 -12.89 6.56 21.93
C PRO A 89 -13.98 5.61 21.39
N TYR A 90 -13.70 4.31 21.34
CA TYR A 90 -14.59 3.25 20.84
C TYR A 90 -15.07 2.31 21.95
N ALA A 91 -15.06 2.76 23.22
CA ALA A 91 -15.54 1.97 24.35
C ALA A 91 -16.94 1.35 24.05
N PRO A 92 -17.16 0.05 24.39
CA PRO A 92 -16.33 -0.79 25.25
C PRO A 92 -15.15 -1.49 24.56
N VAL A 93 -14.91 -1.26 23.27
CA VAL A 93 -13.77 -1.85 22.56
C VAL A 93 -12.49 -1.15 23.00
N GLY A 94 -11.49 -1.92 23.41
CA GLY A 94 -10.14 -1.47 23.70
C GLY A 94 -9.12 -1.98 22.68
N LEU A 95 -7.86 -1.58 22.87
CA LEU A 95 -6.75 -1.95 22.00
C LEU A 95 -5.48 -2.12 22.84
N ARG A 96 -4.83 -3.27 22.74
CA ARG A 96 -3.48 -3.48 23.27
C ARG A 96 -2.46 -3.36 22.14
N ALA A 97 -1.57 -2.38 22.23
CA ALA A 97 -0.40 -2.22 21.38
C ALA A 97 0.84 -2.68 22.15
N THR A 98 1.43 -3.80 21.75
CA THR A 98 2.67 -4.32 22.34
C THR A 98 3.83 -3.91 21.46
N VAL A 99 4.69 -3.03 21.96
CA VAL A 99 5.87 -2.54 21.23
C VAL A 99 7.02 -3.50 21.48
N GLY A 100 7.43 -4.21 20.43
CA GLY A 100 8.63 -5.03 20.41
C GLY A 100 9.90 -4.19 20.29
N GLY A 101 11.07 -4.82 20.46
CA GLY A 101 12.35 -4.15 20.25
C GLY A 101 12.60 -3.76 18.79
N VAL A 102 13.51 -2.80 18.58
CA VAL A 102 14.16 -2.57 17.29
C VAL A 102 14.99 -3.81 16.94
N GLY A 103 15.01 -4.22 15.67
CA GLY A 103 15.67 -5.44 15.19
C GLY A 103 17.06 -5.75 15.77
N GLU A 104 17.38 -7.06 15.71
CA GLU A 104 18.38 -7.81 16.48
C GLU A 104 18.29 -7.72 18.01
N SER A 105 18.24 -8.91 18.63
CA SER A 105 18.25 -9.15 20.07
C SER A 105 19.57 -8.69 20.70
N GLY A 106 19.69 -7.38 20.91
CA GLY A 106 20.89 -6.76 21.48
C GLY A 106 20.83 -5.24 21.60
N SER A 107 19.80 -4.58 21.05
CA SER A 107 19.60 -3.15 21.18
C SER A 107 19.31 -2.77 22.64
N THR A 108 20.28 -2.09 23.28
CA THR A 108 20.11 -1.58 24.65
C THR A 108 18.98 -0.55 24.70
N LEU A 109 18.29 -0.41 25.84
CA LEU A 109 17.23 0.58 26.06
C LEU A 109 17.61 2.00 25.60
N GLY A 110 18.92 2.36 25.60
CA GLY A 110 19.41 3.65 25.12
C GLY A 110 19.23 3.89 23.62
N SER A 111 19.17 2.84 22.80
CA SER A 111 18.93 2.96 21.35
C SER A 111 17.49 3.36 21.01
N LEU A 112 16.51 2.98 21.84
CA LEU A 112 15.11 3.41 21.69
C LEU A 112 14.91 4.91 21.94
N PHE A 113 15.85 5.53 22.68
CA PHE A 113 15.80 6.93 23.09
C PHE A 113 16.95 7.77 22.54
N SER A 114 17.67 7.25 21.54
CA SER A 114 18.68 8.05 20.86
C SER A 114 18.00 9.23 20.16
N SER A 115 18.73 10.32 19.96
CA SER A 115 18.21 11.49 19.22
C SER A 115 17.66 11.10 17.85
N GLU A 116 18.26 10.07 17.25
CA GLU A 116 17.97 9.55 15.92
C GLU A 116 16.66 8.73 15.92
N THR A 117 16.46 7.84 16.89
CA THR A 117 15.21 7.09 17.03
C THR A 117 14.06 8.03 17.40
N LEU A 118 14.31 9.02 18.28
CA LEU A 118 13.34 10.05 18.59
C LEU A 118 12.98 10.89 17.36
N SER A 119 13.91 11.20 16.47
CA SER A 119 13.59 11.86 15.20
C SER A 119 12.79 10.98 14.22
N ALA A 120 13.00 9.66 14.25
CA ALA A 120 12.19 8.73 13.48
C ALA A 120 10.75 8.60 14.03
N TYR A 121 10.55 8.83 15.33
CA TYR A 121 9.21 8.90 15.92
C TYR A 121 8.53 10.27 15.79
N THR A 122 9.29 11.38 15.78
CA THR A 122 8.71 12.72 15.51
C THR A 122 8.15 12.82 14.09
N ALA A 123 8.70 12.02 13.18
CA ALA A 123 8.16 11.78 11.86
C ALA A 123 6.73 11.21 11.91
N LEU A 124 6.49 10.15 12.69
CA LEU A 124 5.14 9.56 12.85
C LEU A 124 4.11 10.52 13.49
N TYR A 125 4.57 11.57 14.19
CA TYR A 125 3.74 12.50 14.96
C TYR A 125 3.03 13.58 14.10
N THR A 126 3.44 13.81 12.86
CA THR A 126 2.93 14.91 12.02
C THR A 126 1.56 14.65 11.40
N ASP A 127 1.22 13.38 11.09
CA ASP A 127 -0.09 12.98 10.56
C ASP A 127 -0.68 11.77 11.31
N PRO A 128 -0.93 11.91 12.63
CA PRO A 128 -1.31 10.79 13.49
C PRO A 128 -2.71 10.26 13.16
N GLU A 129 -3.59 11.10 12.62
CA GLU A 129 -4.96 10.70 12.29
C GLU A 129 -5.01 9.70 11.12
N GLU A 130 -4.24 9.94 10.05
CA GLU A 130 -4.18 9.02 8.91
C GLU A 130 -3.50 7.70 9.29
N ALA A 131 -2.43 7.76 10.09
CA ALA A 131 -1.74 6.56 10.58
C ALA A 131 -2.67 5.69 11.44
N VAL A 132 -3.39 6.30 12.39
CA VAL A 132 -4.38 5.60 13.22
C VAL A 132 -5.51 5.03 12.36
N ARG A 133 -6.01 5.77 11.37
CA ARG A 133 -7.08 5.29 10.49
C ARG A 133 -6.65 4.06 9.69
N GLY A 134 -5.44 4.05 9.15
CA GLY A 134 -4.89 2.90 8.43
C GLY A 134 -4.84 1.64 9.31
N VAL A 135 -4.35 1.78 10.55
CA VAL A 135 -4.31 0.69 11.53
C VAL A 135 -5.71 0.19 11.89
N VAL A 136 -6.66 1.10 12.15
CA VAL A 136 -8.04 0.75 12.52
C VAL A 136 -8.73 -0.02 11.39
N GLU A 137 -8.56 0.38 10.14
CA GLU A 137 -9.15 -0.32 8.99
C GLU A 137 -8.60 -1.75 8.83
N ARG A 138 -7.32 -1.96 9.16
CA ARG A 138 -6.71 -3.30 9.12
C ARG A 138 -7.24 -4.19 10.24
N LEU A 139 -7.39 -3.65 11.45
CA LEU A 139 -8.03 -4.34 12.57
C LEU A 139 -9.51 -4.66 12.26
N GLN A 140 -10.24 -3.75 11.63
CA GLN A 140 -11.63 -3.98 11.21
C GLN A 140 -11.73 -5.11 10.19
N ARG A 141 -10.80 -5.17 9.21
CA ARG A 141 -10.76 -6.26 8.24
C ARG A 141 -10.50 -7.62 8.90
N ASP A 142 -9.49 -7.73 9.76
CA ASP A 142 -9.21 -8.97 10.51
C ASP A 142 -10.38 -9.35 11.44
N ALA A 143 -11.04 -8.36 12.06
CA ALA A 143 -12.26 -8.60 12.86
C ALA A 143 -13.40 -9.20 12.02
N LEU A 144 -13.61 -8.71 10.80
CA LEU A 144 -14.64 -9.22 9.88
C LEU A 144 -14.30 -10.63 9.39
N GLU A 145 -13.05 -10.90 9.04
CA GLU A 145 -12.60 -12.25 8.64
C GLU A 145 -12.81 -13.26 9.77
N ARG A 146 -12.39 -12.91 11.00
CA ARG A 146 -12.60 -13.74 12.18
C ARG A 146 -14.07 -13.93 12.49
N THR A 147 -14.89 -12.89 12.30
CA THR A 147 -16.35 -12.99 12.45
C THR A 147 -16.91 -14.00 11.45
N ALA A 148 -16.52 -13.95 10.19
CA ALA A 148 -16.98 -14.88 9.16
C ALA A 148 -16.54 -16.32 9.45
N VAL A 149 -15.31 -16.52 9.91
CA VAL A 149 -14.80 -17.82 10.35
C VAL A 149 -15.62 -18.35 11.54
N ALA A 150 -15.85 -17.53 12.57
CA ALA A 150 -16.63 -17.92 13.73
C ALA A 150 -18.09 -18.22 13.39
N GLU A 151 -18.72 -17.41 12.54
CA GLU A 151 -20.08 -17.65 12.06
C GLU A 151 -20.18 -18.98 11.31
N THR A 152 -19.21 -19.27 10.43
CA THR A 152 -19.12 -20.54 9.71
C THR A 152 -19.01 -21.72 10.69
N VAL A 153 -18.15 -21.63 11.71
CA VAL A 153 -18.00 -22.68 12.73
C VAL A 153 -19.29 -22.88 13.51
N LEU A 154 -19.95 -21.80 13.94
CA LEU A 154 -21.23 -21.87 14.65
C LEU A 154 -22.34 -22.49 13.78
N LEU A 155 -22.40 -22.15 12.50
CA LEU A 155 -23.35 -22.72 11.55
C LEU A 155 -23.10 -24.20 11.28
N VAL A 156 -21.84 -24.61 11.13
CA VAL A 156 -21.46 -26.03 11.01
C VAL A 156 -21.85 -26.79 12.28
N GLY A 157 -21.55 -26.24 13.46
CA GLY A 157 -21.95 -26.81 14.75
C GLY A 157 -23.48 -26.95 14.86
N PHE A 158 -24.23 -25.93 14.44
CA PHE A 158 -25.68 -25.95 14.39
C PHE A 158 -26.22 -27.02 13.43
N ALA A 159 -25.62 -27.15 12.23
CA ALA A 159 -26.00 -28.16 11.26
C ALA A 159 -25.80 -29.58 11.81
N LEU A 160 -24.63 -29.86 12.40
CA LEU A 160 -24.34 -31.13 13.07
C LEU A 160 -25.32 -31.42 14.22
N TRP A 161 -25.60 -30.40 15.05
CA TRP A 161 -26.60 -30.51 16.11
C TRP A 161 -27.99 -30.84 15.56
N SER A 162 -28.39 -30.21 14.45
CA SER A 162 -29.70 -30.46 13.83
C SER A 162 -29.82 -31.91 13.30
N LEU A 163 -28.70 -32.48 12.86
CA LEU A 163 -28.59 -33.85 12.35
C LEU A 163 -28.45 -34.91 13.44
N ARG A 164 -28.18 -34.53 14.70
CA ARG A 164 -27.95 -35.48 15.82
C ARG A 164 -29.08 -36.50 16.01
N SER A 165 -30.33 -36.11 15.72
CA SER A 165 -31.50 -37.00 15.81
C SER A 165 -31.53 -38.10 14.76
N ARG A 166 -30.75 -37.95 13.68
CA ARG A 166 -30.56 -38.94 12.61
C ARG A 166 -29.29 -39.76 12.79
N LEU A 167 -28.29 -39.21 13.49
CA LEU A 167 -26.96 -39.80 13.64
C LEU A 167 -26.75 -40.55 14.97
N LEU A 168 -27.50 -40.19 16.02
CA LEU A 168 -27.35 -40.77 17.36
C LEU A 168 -28.57 -41.59 17.78
N ALA A 169 -28.34 -42.60 18.62
CA ALA A 169 -29.41 -43.45 19.13
C ALA A 169 -30.42 -42.64 20.00
N PRO A 170 -31.73 -42.94 19.93
CA PRO A 170 -32.79 -42.17 20.59
C PRO A 170 -32.62 -42.01 22.11
N TRP A 171 -31.94 -42.95 22.78
CA TRP A 171 -31.69 -42.94 24.21
C TRP A 171 -30.58 -41.95 24.63
N VAL A 172 -29.70 -41.55 23.71
CA VAL A 172 -28.66 -40.52 23.91
C VAL A 172 -29.23 -39.12 23.68
N VAL A 173 -30.24 -39.00 22.82
CA VAL A 173 -30.84 -37.74 22.39
C VAL A 173 -31.89 -37.28 23.42
N ARG A 174 -31.46 -36.59 24.48
CA ARG A 174 -32.39 -35.90 25.40
C ARG A 174 -33.27 -34.92 24.62
N ARG A 175 -34.58 -34.90 24.91
CA ARG A 175 -35.52 -33.93 24.30
C ARG A 175 -35.24 -32.53 24.85
N VAL A 176 -34.60 -31.70 24.02
CA VAL A 176 -34.44 -30.27 24.28
C VAL A 176 -35.65 -29.55 23.68
N THR A 177 -36.38 -28.79 24.49
CA THR A 177 -37.53 -27.99 24.01
C THR A 177 -37.04 -26.67 23.43
N ARG A 178 -37.75 -26.13 22.43
CA ARG A 178 -37.41 -24.82 21.81
C ARG A 178 -37.30 -23.70 22.86
N ARG A 179 -38.16 -23.72 23.88
CA ARG A 179 -38.14 -22.76 24.99
C ARG A 179 -36.84 -22.83 25.80
N ARG A 180 -36.32 -24.04 26.05
CA ARG A 180 -35.04 -24.22 26.76
C ARG A 180 -33.85 -23.75 25.91
N THR A 181 -33.84 -24.07 24.61
CA THR A 181 -32.78 -23.59 23.71
C THR A 181 -32.78 -22.07 23.60
N LEU A 182 -33.95 -21.45 23.47
CA LEU A 182 -34.07 -19.99 23.43
C LEU A 182 -33.62 -19.35 24.76
N ALA A 183 -34.03 -19.92 25.90
CA ALA A 183 -33.62 -19.42 27.21
C ALA A 183 -32.09 -19.52 27.42
N VAL A 184 -31.47 -20.63 26.98
CA VAL A 184 -30.00 -20.79 27.02
C VAL A 184 -29.33 -19.78 26.10
N TYR A 185 -29.79 -19.63 24.87
CA TYR A 185 -29.25 -18.65 23.92
C TYR A 185 -29.32 -17.22 24.48
N LEU A 186 -30.49 -16.80 24.95
CA LEU A 186 -30.66 -15.48 25.56
C LEU A 186 -29.76 -15.32 26.78
N GLY A 187 -29.64 -16.35 27.63
CA GLY A 187 -28.72 -16.33 28.77
C GLY A 187 -27.26 -16.14 28.35
N VAL A 188 -26.79 -16.90 27.35
CA VAL A 188 -25.42 -16.80 26.83
C VAL A 188 -25.17 -15.42 26.22
N VAL A 189 -26.09 -14.93 25.39
CA VAL A 189 -25.97 -13.60 24.78
C VAL A 189 -25.99 -12.51 25.84
N SER A 190 -26.86 -12.60 26.84
CA SER A 190 -26.91 -11.62 27.93
C SER A 190 -25.63 -11.62 28.77
N VAL A 191 -25.06 -12.80 29.07
CA VAL A 191 -23.77 -12.90 29.78
C VAL A 191 -22.64 -12.32 28.94
N LEU A 192 -22.60 -12.62 27.64
CA LEU A 192 -21.60 -12.08 26.72
C LEU A 192 -21.71 -10.55 26.60
N VAL A 193 -22.91 -10.04 26.31
CA VAL A 193 -23.16 -8.59 26.19
C VAL A 193 -22.86 -7.90 27.51
N GLY A 194 -23.25 -8.49 28.64
CA GLY A 194 -22.92 -7.97 29.96
C GLY A 194 -21.42 -7.93 30.23
N GLY A 195 -20.67 -8.97 29.83
CA GLY A 195 -19.22 -9.01 29.95
C GLY A 195 -18.49 -8.03 29.04
N ILE A 196 -19.05 -7.71 27.86
CA ILE A 196 -18.51 -6.70 26.94
C ILE A 196 -18.81 -5.29 27.45
N LEU A 197 -20.04 -5.03 27.90
CA LEU A 197 -20.47 -3.68 28.34
C LEU A 197 -19.91 -3.26 29.69
N VAL A 198 -19.35 -4.20 30.46
CA VAL A 198 -18.68 -3.92 31.74
C VAL A 198 -17.20 -4.27 31.57
N PRO A 199 -16.37 -3.32 31.09
CA PRO A 199 -14.98 -3.59 30.80
C PRO A 199 -14.22 -3.99 32.07
N ALA A 200 -13.47 -5.07 32.00
CA ALA A 200 -12.56 -5.47 33.06
C ALA A 200 -11.25 -4.69 32.90
N ARG A 201 -11.15 -3.54 33.59
CA ARG A 201 -9.92 -2.75 33.59
C ARG A 201 -8.80 -3.52 34.30
N PRO A 202 -7.57 -3.56 33.75
CA PRO A 202 -6.44 -4.18 34.43
C PRO A 202 -6.19 -3.53 35.80
N ASP A 203 -6.15 -4.35 36.85
CA ASP A 203 -5.76 -3.95 38.19
C ASP A 203 -4.28 -3.54 38.19
N GLY A 204 -3.96 -2.36 38.73
CA GLY A 204 -2.59 -1.87 38.81
C GLY A 204 -2.49 -0.40 39.22
N PRO A 205 -1.28 0.08 39.57
CA PRO A 205 -1.05 1.49 39.81
C PRO A 205 -1.39 2.29 38.53
N ARG A 206 -2.10 3.41 38.68
CA ARG A 206 -2.42 4.34 37.60
C ARG A 206 -1.90 5.71 38.01
N ILE A 207 -0.71 6.05 37.53
CA ILE A 207 -0.07 7.34 37.75
C ILE A 207 -0.54 8.26 36.63
N PRO A 208 -1.38 9.28 36.89
CA PRO A 208 -1.82 10.21 35.87
C PRO A 208 -0.64 11.08 35.41
N ILE A 209 -0.55 11.30 34.09
CA ILE A 209 0.43 12.18 33.47
C ILE A 209 -0.32 13.29 32.73
N ASP A 210 -0.11 14.52 33.17
CA ASP A 210 -0.60 15.69 32.46
C ASP A 210 0.31 15.95 31.25
N LEU A 211 -0.15 15.52 30.08
CA LEU A 211 0.47 15.92 28.82
C LEU A 211 -0.11 17.26 28.39
N PRO A 212 0.72 18.30 28.17
CA PRO A 212 0.24 19.61 27.79
C PRO A 212 -0.21 19.65 26.31
N LEU A 213 -1.17 18.83 25.88
CA LEU A 213 -1.65 18.75 24.48
C LEU A 213 -2.55 19.96 24.12
N PRO A 214 -2.42 20.55 22.90
CA PRO A 214 -3.08 21.82 22.57
C PRO A 214 -4.61 21.78 22.57
N ASP A 215 -5.22 20.64 22.20
CA ASP A 215 -6.66 20.63 21.87
C ASP A 215 -7.52 19.59 22.58
N ARG A 216 -6.95 18.63 23.30
CA ARG A 216 -7.62 17.79 24.29
C ARG A 216 -6.57 17.34 25.29
N SER A 217 -6.91 17.27 26.57
CA SER A 217 -6.06 16.63 27.58
C SER A 217 -6.61 15.22 27.83
N PRO A 218 -6.41 14.25 26.94
CA PRO A 218 -6.64 12.87 27.34
C PRO A 218 -5.73 12.60 28.54
N THR A 219 -6.32 12.21 29.67
CA THR A 219 -5.55 11.83 30.84
C THR A 219 -4.87 10.51 30.54
N ILE A 220 -3.60 10.56 30.14
CA ILE A 220 -2.79 9.35 30.02
C ILE A 220 -2.41 8.92 31.43
N SER A 221 -2.53 7.63 31.71
CA SER A 221 -2.02 7.05 32.95
C SER A 221 -0.96 6.00 32.65
N VAL A 222 -0.02 5.79 33.57
CA VAL A 222 1.02 4.77 33.45
C VAL A 222 1.11 3.93 34.72
N ASP A 223 1.65 2.72 34.62
CA ASP A 223 1.88 1.84 35.78
C ASP A 223 3.30 1.92 36.36
N SER A 224 4.18 2.69 35.72
CA SER A 224 5.60 2.77 36.04
C SER A 224 6.03 4.21 36.36
N PRO A 225 6.63 4.48 37.53
CA PRO A 225 7.22 5.78 37.84
C PRO A 225 8.36 6.18 36.89
N LEU A 226 9.10 5.20 36.37
CA LEU A 226 10.14 5.43 35.37
C LEU A 226 9.51 5.94 34.06
N LEU A 227 8.43 5.28 33.61
CA LEU A 227 7.69 5.72 32.41
C LEU A 227 7.04 7.08 32.61
N ALA A 228 6.54 7.38 33.82
CA ALA A 228 6.00 8.70 34.16
C ALA A 228 7.03 9.82 33.96
N ASP A 229 8.24 9.68 34.52
CA ASP A 229 9.32 10.67 34.37
C ASP A 229 9.79 10.75 32.91
N LEU A 230 9.91 9.60 32.22
CA LEU A 230 10.28 9.53 30.81
C LEU A 230 9.26 10.20 29.88
N LEU A 231 7.96 9.97 30.06
CA LEU A 231 6.92 10.63 29.26
C LEU A 231 6.85 12.12 29.56
N GLY A 232 6.96 12.52 30.84
CA GLY A 232 6.96 13.93 31.23
C GLY A 232 8.10 14.73 30.58
N ARG A 233 9.33 14.19 30.56
CA ARG A 233 10.49 14.82 29.91
C ARG A 233 10.49 14.61 28.39
N GLY A 234 10.13 13.41 27.96
CA GLY A 234 10.19 12.95 26.58
C GLY A 234 9.18 13.63 25.67
N VAL A 235 7.95 13.85 26.10
CA VAL A 235 6.93 14.52 25.27
C VAL A 235 7.30 15.98 24.99
N SER A 236 7.89 16.67 25.97
CA SER A 236 8.44 18.02 25.75
C SER A 236 9.59 17.99 24.74
N GLY A 237 10.51 17.02 24.88
CA GLY A 237 11.62 16.81 23.95
C GLY A 237 11.17 16.52 22.52
N ILE A 238 10.25 15.57 22.33
CA ILE A 238 9.66 15.20 21.03
C ILE A 238 9.03 16.43 20.36
N ARG A 239 8.33 17.28 21.10
CA ARG A 239 7.75 18.51 20.54
C ARG A 239 8.79 19.54 20.12
N ILE A 240 9.83 19.73 20.92
CA ILE A 240 10.93 20.63 20.56
C ILE A 240 11.64 20.10 19.31
N LEU A 241 11.90 18.80 19.24
CA LEU A 241 12.51 18.16 18.07
C LEU A 241 11.60 18.26 16.85
N SER A 242 10.31 17.92 16.98
CA SER A 242 9.31 18.02 15.91
C SER A 242 9.17 19.46 15.41
N SER A 243 9.10 20.46 16.30
CA SER A 243 9.02 21.87 15.89
C SER A 243 10.29 22.35 15.19
N ARG A 244 11.48 21.91 15.63
CA ARG A 244 12.75 22.18 14.94
C ARG A 244 12.82 21.52 13.58
N GLN A 245 12.39 20.27 13.48
CA GLN A 245 12.36 19.51 12.24
C GLN A 245 11.40 20.15 11.22
N GLN A 246 10.19 20.52 11.65
CA GLN A 246 9.24 21.26 10.81
C GLN A 246 9.79 22.63 10.40
N ALA A 247 10.52 23.32 11.28
CA ALA A 247 11.16 24.59 10.92
C ALA A 247 12.28 24.38 9.89
N ALA A 248 13.05 23.30 9.98
CA ALA A 248 14.07 22.94 8.99
C ALA A 248 13.46 22.61 7.63
N VAL A 249 12.37 21.82 7.60
CA VAL A 249 11.62 21.54 6.37
C VAL A 249 11.10 22.82 5.74
N ARG A 250 10.43 23.70 6.50
CA ARG A 250 9.94 24.98 5.98
C ARG A 250 11.06 25.86 5.42
N ALA A 251 12.20 25.94 6.12
CA ALA A 251 13.34 26.71 5.65
C ALA A 251 13.91 26.15 4.34
N TRP A 252 13.99 24.82 4.23
CA TRP A 252 14.41 24.14 3.01
C TRP A 252 13.42 24.35 1.87
N GLU A 253 12.10 24.22 2.10
CA GLU A 253 11.04 24.47 1.12
C GLU A 253 11.05 25.91 0.60
N ASP A 254 11.26 26.88 1.50
CA ASP A 254 11.38 28.29 1.16
C ASP A 254 12.59 28.54 0.25
N GLU A 255 13.72 27.90 0.52
CA GLU A 255 14.93 28.04 -0.30
C GLU A 255 14.80 27.32 -1.64
N ALA A 256 14.28 26.09 -1.64
CA ALA A 256 13.98 25.34 -2.86
C ALA A 256 13.00 26.07 -3.76
N THR A 257 11.97 26.69 -3.20
CA THR A 257 11.01 27.49 -3.97
C THR A 257 11.67 28.71 -4.61
N LYS A 258 12.56 29.41 -3.89
CA LYS A 258 13.32 30.55 -4.44
C LYS A 258 14.27 30.09 -5.53
N SER A 259 15.01 29.00 -5.31
CA SER A 259 15.95 28.43 -6.27
C SER A 259 15.24 27.98 -7.55
N LEU A 260 14.13 27.26 -7.43
CA LEU A 260 13.28 26.88 -8.57
C LEU A 260 12.77 28.10 -9.35
N SER A 261 12.37 29.17 -8.64
CA SER A 261 11.92 30.42 -9.27
C SER A 261 13.04 31.14 -10.04
N ALA A 262 14.30 30.92 -9.69
CA ALA A 262 15.45 31.43 -10.45
C ALA A 262 15.74 30.61 -11.71
N GLN A 263 15.19 29.39 -11.83
CA GLN A 263 15.43 28.45 -12.93
C GLN A 263 14.24 28.29 -13.89
N LEU A 264 13.30 29.24 -13.90
CA LEU A 264 12.11 29.17 -14.76
C LEU A 264 12.42 29.04 -16.27
N GLU A 265 13.56 29.55 -16.72
CA GLU A 265 14.01 29.41 -18.11
C GLU A 265 14.52 27.99 -18.44
N ALA A 266 15.01 27.26 -17.44
CA ALA A 266 15.49 25.89 -17.57
C ALA A 266 14.35 24.85 -17.43
N LEU A 267 13.13 25.29 -17.10
CA LEU A 267 11.99 24.40 -16.90
C LEU A 267 11.79 23.46 -18.10
N PRO A 268 11.50 22.17 -17.83
CA PRO A 268 11.23 21.17 -18.86
C PRO A 268 10.08 21.58 -19.77
N ARG A 269 10.30 21.51 -21.09
CA ARG A 269 9.29 21.82 -22.11
C ARG A 269 9.43 20.85 -23.30
N PRO A 270 8.33 20.22 -23.74
CA PRO A 270 8.37 19.37 -24.92
C PRO A 270 8.60 20.21 -26.19
N ARG A 271 9.28 19.63 -27.18
CA ARG A 271 9.34 20.19 -28.54
C ARG A 271 7.98 20.01 -29.22
N ALA A 272 7.77 20.68 -30.35
CA ALA A 272 6.54 20.49 -31.12
C ALA A 272 6.40 19.03 -31.57
N GLY A 273 5.28 18.39 -31.24
CA GLY A 273 5.03 16.96 -31.50
C GLY A 273 5.58 16.01 -30.43
N GLU A 274 6.06 16.54 -29.30
CA GLU A 274 6.42 15.73 -28.14
C GLU A 274 5.40 15.89 -27.01
N SER A 275 5.22 14.80 -26.25
CA SER A 275 4.68 14.79 -24.89
C SER A 275 5.80 14.50 -23.89
N MET A 276 5.50 14.67 -22.60
CA MET A 276 6.47 14.40 -21.55
C MET A 276 5.85 13.58 -20.42
N ALA A 277 6.63 12.65 -19.86
CA ALA A 277 6.33 11.99 -18.60
C ALA A 277 7.22 12.58 -17.50
N TYR A 278 6.71 12.60 -16.28
CA TYR A 278 7.52 12.86 -15.08
C TYR A 278 7.74 11.53 -14.37
N GLY A 279 8.96 11.22 -13.95
CA GLY A 279 9.19 10.01 -13.20
C GLY A 279 10.22 10.13 -12.10
N PHE A 280 10.02 9.30 -11.09
CA PHE A 280 10.76 9.32 -9.84
C PHE A 280 10.81 7.90 -9.22
N SER A 281 11.60 7.71 -8.16
CA SER A 281 11.72 6.45 -7.43
C SER A 281 12.22 6.72 -6.01
N ASP A 282 12.03 5.78 -5.10
CA ASP A 282 12.62 5.76 -3.77
C ASP A 282 12.27 7.05 -2.99
N LEU A 283 10.99 7.44 -3.03
CA LEU A 283 10.47 8.61 -2.31
C LEU A 283 10.53 8.41 -0.79
N HIS A 284 10.35 7.17 -0.32
CA HIS A 284 10.41 6.77 1.09
C HIS A 284 9.61 7.74 1.99
N CYS A 285 8.42 8.10 1.53
CA CYS A 285 7.49 9.00 2.20
C CYS A 285 7.97 10.44 2.44
N ASN A 286 9.06 10.92 1.82
CA ASN A 286 9.57 12.27 2.08
C ASN A 286 8.56 13.36 1.66
N GLN A 287 7.99 14.03 2.66
CA GLN A 287 6.95 15.04 2.45
C GLN A 287 7.49 16.37 1.95
N ALA A 288 8.74 16.73 2.29
CA ALA A 288 9.34 17.98 1.86
C ALA A 288 9.54 17.97 0.34
N THR A 289 10.09 16.89 -0.21
CA THR A 289 10.30 16.76 -1.65
C THR A 289 8.98 16.64 -2.42
N THR A 290 7.99 15.92 -1.86
CA THR A 290 6.64 15.79 -2.45
C THR A 290 5.99 17.14 -2.80
N GLU A 291 6.13 18.15 -1.93
CA GLU A 291 5.58 19.49 -2.20
C GLU A 291 6.26 20.16 -3.41
N LEU A 292 7.58 20.06 -3.52
CA LEU A 292 8.34 20.61 -4.64
C LEU A 292 8.06 19.84 -5.95
N MET A 293 7.96 18.51 -5.87
CA MET A 293 7.57 17.66 -7.01
C MET A 293 6.17 18.02 -7.51
N SER A 294 5.22 18.24 -6.60
CA SER A 294 3.85 18.67 -6.95
C SER A 294 3.85 20.02 -7.69
N ARG A 295 4.70 20.97 -7.28
CA ARG A 295 4.86 22.26 -7.96
C ARG A 295 5.50 22.11 -9.33
N LEU A 296 6.54 21.28 -9.45
CA LEU A 296 7.18 20.98 -10.72
C LEU A 296 6.17 20.39 -11.70
N VAL A 297 5.40 19.38 -11.29
CA VAL A 297 4.35 18.75 -12.13
C VAL A 297 3.25 19.75 -12.48
N ALA A 298 2.82 20.59 -11.55
CA ALA A 298 1.80 21.61 -11.81
C ALA A 298 2.25 22.64 -12.86
N VAL A 299 3.53 23.01 -12.88
CA VAL A 299 4.06 24.03 -13.82
C VAL A 299 4.54 23.46 -15.15
N SER A 300 5.05 22.23 -15.16
CA SER A 300 5.57 21.56 -16.37
C SER A 300 4.50 20.77 -17.13
N GLU A 301 3.40 20.43 -16.45
CA GLU A 301 2.24 19.76 -17.02
C GLU A 301 2.55 18.46 -17.81
N PRO A 302 3.27 17.49 -17.24
CA PRO A 302 3.49 16.20 -17.90
C PRO A 302 2.17 15.49 -18.19
N ALA A 303 2.18 14.57 -19.15
CA ALA A 303 1.01 13.76 -19.50
C ALA A 303 0.72 12.69 -18.44
N VAL A 304 1.77 12.10 -17.85
CA VAL A 304 1.70 11.00 -16.88
C VAL A 304 2.83 11.12 -15.87
N VAL A 305 2.58 10.64 -14.65
CA VAL A 305 3.59 10.44 -13.61
C VAL A 305 3.90 8.94 -13.49
N LEU A 306 5.18 8.58 -13.56
CA LEU A 306 5.69 7.21 -13.55
C LEU A 306 6.60 6.99 -12.33
N ASP A 307 6.33 5.95 -11.56
CA ASP A 307 7.05 5.67 -10.32
C ASP A 307 7.53 4.23 -10.25
N SER A 308 8.83 4.06 -9.96
CA SER A 308 9.48 2.76 -9.87
C SER A 308 9.67 2.26 -8.43
N GLY A 309 8.91 2.79 -7.46
CA GLY A 309 8.68 2.15 -6.17
C GLY A 309 9.61 2.60 -5.06
N ASP A 310 9.50 1.94 -3.90
CA ASP A 310 10.01 2.39 -2.60
C ASP A 310 9.36 3.72 -2.18
N ASP A 311 8.03 3.70 -2.24
CA ASP A 311 7.13 4.81 -1.90
C ASP A 311 7.10 4.98 -0.39
N THR A 312 7.12 3.85 0.32
CA THR A 312 7.08 3.77 1.78
C THR A 312 8.44 3.43 2.37
N VAL A 313 8.56 3.56 3.68
CA VAL A 313 9.71 3.08 4.43
C VAL A 313 9.55 1.60 4.75
N ASN A 314 8.42 1.22 5.35
CA ASN A 314 8.22 -0.11 5.90
C ASN A 314 7.08 -0.91 5.22
N GLY A 315 6.32 -0.28 4.34
CA GLY A 315 5.17 -0.87 3.68
C GLY A 315 3.99 -1.11 4.62
N THR A 316 3.73 -0.20 5.56
CA THR A 316 2.79 -0.42 6.67
C THR A 316 1.52 0.41 6.57
N ALA A 317 0.48 0.00 7.30
CA ALA A 317 -0.78 0.73 7.31
C ALA A 317 -0.65 2.15 7.91
N ALA A 318 0.38 2.40 8.72
CA ALA A 318 0.65 3.69 9.34
C ALA A 318 1.14 4.76 8.35
N GLU A 319 1.61 4.35 7.17
CA GLU A 319 2.19 5.24 6.15
C GLU A 319 1.14 5.80 5.17
N ARG A 320 -0.14 5.58 5.44
CA ARG A 320 -1.26 6.09 4.61
C ARG A 320 -1.16 7.58 4.29
N GLY A 321 -0.70 8.38 5.24
CA GLY A 321 -0.60 9.84 5.11
C GLY A 321 0.40 10.29 4.06
N CYS A 322 1.54 9.60 3.89
CA CYS A 322 2.50 9.91 2.82
C CYS A 322 2.00 9.45 1.46
N ILE A 323 1.47 8.22 1.37
CA ILE A 323 0.89 7.70 0.11
C ILE A 323 -0.16 8.65 -0.47
N ARG A 324 -1.03 9.21 0.38
CA ARG A 324 -2.02 10.20 -0.09
C ARG A 324 -1.42 11.50 -0.63
N ARG A 325 -0.26 11.93 -0.12
CA ARG A 325 0.43 13.14 -0.59
C ARG A 325 1.15 12.87 -1.90
N GLU A 326 1.80 11.73 -1.99
CA GLU A 326 2.46 11.24 -3.21
C GLU A 326 1.48 11.09 -4.36
N VAL A 327 0.32 10.46 -4.13
CA VAL A 327 -0.77 10.40 -5.13
C VAL A 327 -1.37 11.77 -5.45
N GLY A 328 -1.06 12.79 -4.65
CA GLY A 328 -1.38 14.20 -4.92
C GLY A 328 -0.45 14.87 -5.93
N ILE A 329 0.79 14.40 -6.10
CA ILE A 329 1.81 14.97 -7.01
C ILE A 329 1.28 15.21 -8.44
N PRO A 330 0.57 14.26 -9.08
CA PRO A 330 0.07 14.42 -10.45
C PRO A 330 -0.96 15.56 -10.64
N GLY A 331 -1.60 16.02 -9.56
CA GLY A 331 -2.63 17.07 -9.63
C GLY A 331 -3.81 16.72 -10.56
N GLY A 332 -4.22 15.45 -10.59
CA GLY A 332 -5.31 14.93 -11.43
C GLY A 332 -4.89 14.26 -12.75
N ARG A 333 -3.59 14.22 -13.04
CA ARG A 333 -3.02 13.40 -14.13
C ARG A 333 -2.90 11.93 -13.72
N PRO A 334 -2.80 10.99 -14.67
CA PRO A 334 -2.55 9.59 -14.34
C PRO A 334 -1.25 9.41 -13.57
N PHE A 335 -1.31 8.56 -12.55
CA PHE A 335 -0.18 8.12 -11.76
C PHE A 335 -0.06 6.62 -11.89
N VAL A 336 1.05 6.14 -12.43
CA VAL A 336 1.32 4.73 -12.67
C VAL A 336 2.56 4.33 -11.89
N VAL A 337 2.45 3.25 -11.10
CA VAL A 337 3.49 2.85 -10.15
C VAL A 337 3.74 1.33 -10.21
N ALA A 338 5.01 0.94 -10.16
CA ALA A 338 5.46 -0.40 -9.81
C ALA A 338 6.14 -0.32 -8.43
N THR A 339 5.62 -1.02 -7.43
CA THR A 339 6.08 -0.90 -6.04
C THR A 339 7.42 -1.60 -5.79
N GLY A 340 8.18 -1.08 -4.84
CA GLY A 340 9.54 -1.54 -4.52
C GLY A 340 9.59 -2.53 -3.36
N ASN A 341 10.80 -2.93 -2.98
CA ASN A 341 11.01 -3.92 -1.93
C ASN A 341 10.68 -3.39 -0.52
N HIS A 342 10.54 -2.08 -0.34
CA HIS A 342 10.06 -1.49 0.91
C HIS A 342 8.54 -1.45 1.02
N ASP A 343 7.85 -1.64 -0.09
CA ASP A 343 6.40 -1.59 -0.17
C ASP A 343 5.79 -2.97 0.12
N SER A 344 4.45 -3.05 0.12
CA SER A 344 3.73 -4.29 0.36
C SER A 344 2.33 -4.26 -0.26
N ASP A 345 1.61 -5.38 -0.21
CA ASP A 345 0.17 -5.44 -0.50
C ASP A 345 -0.64 -4.34 0.21
N VAL A 346 -0.21 -3.90 1.39
CA VAL A 346 -0.86 -2.81 2.13
C VAL A 346 -0.59 -1.48 1.46
N THR A 347 0.65 -1.22 1.06
CA THR A 347 1.03 -0.03 0.30
C THR A 347 0.25 0.03 -1.01
N GLU A 348 0.24 -1.06 -1.78
CA GLU A 348 -0.49 -1.10 -3.04
C GLU A 348 -1.99 -0.87 -2.85
N ALA A 349 -2.59 -1.45 -1.82
CA ALA A 349 -4.00 -1.22 -1.50
C ALA A 349 -4.27 0.26 -1.16
N GLN A 350 -3.34 0.93 -0.48
CA GLN A 350 -3.43 2.36 -0.19
C GLN A 350 -3.25 3.23 -1.43
N LEU A 351 -2.28 2.91 -2.30
CA LEU A 351 -2.06 3.57 -3.59
C LEU A 351 -3.32 3.49 -4.48
N ARG A 352 -3.86 2.28 -4.66
CA ARG A 352 -5.12 2.06 -5.41
C ARG A 352 -6.28 2.82 -4.80
N ALA A 353 -6.41 2.81 -3.47
CA ALA A 353 -7.48 3.54 -2.77
C ALA A 353 -7.33 5.07 -2.87
N ALA A 354 -6.10 5.58 -3.01
CA ALA A 354 -5.81 7.00 -3.21
C ALA A 354 -5.97 7.44 -4.68
N GLY A 355 -6.00 6.49 -5.63
CA GLY A 355 -6.28 6.75 -7.05
C GLY A 355 -5.11 6.48 -8.00
N ALA A 356 -4.01 5.90 -7.53
CA ALA A 356 -2.92 5.46 -8.39
C ALA A 356 -3.28 4.17 -9.15
N THR A 357 -2.64 4.00 -10.30
CA THR A 357 -2.65 2.78 -11.10
C THR A 357 -1.44 1.94 -10.71
N VAL A 358 -1.64 0.97 -9.83
CA VAL A 358 -0.59 0.02 -9.43
C VAL A 358 -0.51 -1.09 -10.48
N LEU A 359 0.66 -1.25 -11.08
CA LEU A 359 0.95 -2.27 -12.09
C LEU A 359 1.01 -3.67 -11.46
N ASP A 360 0.56 -4.68 -12.20
CA ASP A 360 0.37 -6.06 -11.71
C ASP A 360 0.90 -7.12 -12.69
N GLY A 361 1.88 -6.75 -13.50
CA GLY A 361 2.46 -7.60 -14.55
C GLY A 361 1.68 -7.57 -15.87
N THR A 362 0.67 -6.70 -15.98
CA THR A 362 -0.08 -6.45 -17.21
C THR A 362 0.16 -5.04 -17.74
N THR A 363 -0.01 -4.85 -19.05
CA THR A 363 0.13 -3.53 -19.68
C THR A 363 -1.11 -2.69 -19.42
N VAL A 364 -0.91 -1.45 -18.97
CA VAL A 364 -1.95 -0.45 -18.75
C VAL A 364 -1.70 0.77 -19.63
N GLU A 365 -2.76 1.29 -20.25
CA GLU A 365 -2.71 2.55 -20.99
C GLU A 365 -3.01 3.73 -20.05
N ALA A 366 -2.15 4.74 -20.04
CA ALA A 366 -2.32 5.96 -19.28
C ALA A 366 -1.84 7.19 -20.08
N ALA A 367 -2.79 8.07 -20.45
CA ALA A 367 -2.50 9.29 -21.21
C ALA A 367 -1.72 9.03 -22.53
N GLY A 368 -2.04 7.95 -23.23
CA GLY A 368 -1.39 7.55 -24.49
C GLY A 368 -0.05 6.84 -24.30
N TRP A 369 0.29 6.44 -23.08
CA TRP A 369 1.44 5.60 -22.75
C TRP A 369 0.98 4.18 -22.41
N ASP A 370 1.49 3.18 -23.12
CA ASP A 370 1.41 1.78 -22.71
C ASP A 370 2.52 1.50 -21.71
N VAL A 371 2.16 1.29 -20.44
CA VAL A 371 3.09 1.07 -19.33
C VAL A 371 2.94 -0.35 -18.81
N LEU A 372 4.07 -1.03 -18.60
CA LEU A 372 4.15 -2.37 -18.01
C LEU A 372 5.07 -2.34 -16.79
N GLY A 373 4.80 -3.18 -15.81
CA GLY A 373 5.61 -3.34 -14.61
C GLY A 373 4.92 -4.28 -13.64
N ASP A 374 5.55 -4.55 -12.51
CA ASP A 374 5.01 -5.39 -11.44
C ASP A 374 5.75 -5.03 -10.13
N ASP A 375 5.19 -5.43 -8.99
CA ASP A 375 5.87 -5.29 -7.70
C ASP A 375 7.17 -6.10 -7.63
N ASP A 376 8.10 -5.60 -6.81
CA ASP A 376 9.31 -6.31 -6.44
C ASP A 376 8.99 -7.67 -5.78
N PRO A 377 9.54 -8.79 -6.28
CA PRO A 377 9.32 -10.10 -5.67
C PRO A 377 9.90 -10.23 -4.26
N GLU A 378 10.94 -9.46 -3.92
CA GLU A 378 11.52 -9.36 -2.57
C GLU A 378 10.85 -8.24 -1.78
N ARG A 379 10.45 -8.56 -0.54
CA ARG A 379 10.06 -7.60 0.47
C ARG A 379 11.09 -7.53 1.58
N GLN A 380 11.58 -6.32 1.82
CA GLN A 380 12.57 -5.98 2.82
C GLN A 380 12.09 -4.81 3.69
N VAL A 381 11.66 -5.12 4.91
CA VAL A 381 11.37 -4.08 5.90
C VAL A 381 12.69 -3.54 6.47
N PRO A 382 12.95 -2.22 6.46
CA PRO A 382 14.10 -1.62 7.12
C PRO A 382 14.27 -2.11 8.55
N PHE A 383 15.54 -2.33 8.95
CA PHE A 383 15.88 -2.79 10.31
C PHE A 383 15.33 -4.18 10.67
N SER A 384 14.69 -4.88 9.74
CA SER A 384 14.41 -6.30 9.84
C SER A 384 15.53 -7.11 9.21
N VAL A 385 15.86 -8.25 9.82
CA VAL A 385 16.65 -9.31 9.17
C VAL A 385 15.76 -10.21 8.30
N GLU A 386 14.44 -10.01 8.36
CA GLU A 386 13.47 -10.73 7.55
C GLU A 386 13.47 -10.14 6.13
N ARG A 387 14.02 -10.91 5.20
CA ARG A 387 13.78 -10.79 3.76
C ARG A 387 12.76 -11.85 3.40
N THR A 388 11.61 -11.43 2.92
CA THR A 388 10.54 -12.32 2.49
C THR A 388 10.39 -12.23 0.99
N LEU A 389 10.32 -13.39 0.34
CA LEU A 389 9.87 -13.45 -1.05
C LEU A 389 8.34 -13.45 -1.01
N ASP A 390 7.73 -12.33 -1.39
CA ASP A 390 6.28 -12.21 -1.45
C ASP A 390 5.73 -12.93 -2.70
N ARG A 391 6.58 -13.09 -3.72
CA ARG A 391 6.29 -13.89 -4.91
C ARG A 391 7.22 -15.11 -5.04
N PRO A 392 6.80 -16.18 -5.75
CA PRO A 392 7.68 -17.33 -6.01
C PRO A 392 8.83 -17.05 -6.97
N GLU A 393 8.75 -15.97 -7.75
CA GLU A 393 9.78 -15.58 -8.71
C GLU A 393 10.86 -14.72 -8.05
N ASP A 394 12.05 -14.65 -8.65
CA ASP A 394 13.09 -13.69 -8.28
C ASP A 394 13.09 -12.49 -9.26
N GLU A 395 13.92 -11.47 -9.00
CA GLU A 395 13.96 -10.23 -9.78
C GLU A 395 14.38 -10.49 -11.24
N ALA A 396 15.29 -11.45 -11.46
CA ALA A 396 15.71 -11.82 -12.82
C ALA A 396 14.56 -12.50 -13.59
N GLN A 397 13.80 -13.37 -12.93
CA GLN A 397 12.62 -14.01 -13.49
C GLN A 397 11.52 -12.99 -13.80
N LEU A 398 11.31 -12.01 -12.91
CA LEU A 398 10.43 -10.86 -13.17
C LEU A 398 10.84 -10.12 -14.45
N GLY A 399 12.11 -9.74 -14.58
CA GLY A 399 12.61 -9.06 -15.76
C GLY A 399 12.43 -9.87 -17.06
N GLN A 400 12.71 -11.18 -17.03
CA GLN A 400 12.45 -12.09 -18.15
C GLN A 400 10.96 -12.18 -18.50
N ARG A 401 10.09 -12.19 -17.48
CA ARG A 401 8.65 -12.19 -17.67
C ARG A 401 8.19 -10.89 -18.33
N MET A 402 8.67 -9.72 -17.89
CA MET A 402 8.33 -8.43 -18.51
C MET A 402 8.71 -8.40 -20.00
N VAL A 403 9.89 -8.88 -20.34
CA VAL A 403 10.31 -9.06 -21.74
C VAL A 403 9.34 -9.96 -22.50
N SER A 404 8.95 -11.10 -21.92
CA SER A 404 8.04 -12.05 -22.56
C SER A 404 6.63 -11.47 -22.80
N VAL A 405 6.13 -10.66 -21.86
CA VAL A 405 4.81 -10.02 -21.92
C VAL A 405 4.79 -8.88 -22.95
N ALA A 406 5.84 -8.08 -23.02
CA ALA A 406 5.93 -6.95 -23.94
C ALA A 406 6.30 -7.36 -25.38
N ARG A 407 6.94 -8.52 -25.60
CA ARG A 407 7.42 -8.91 -26.95
C ARG A 407 6.34 -8.96 -28.05
N PRO A 408 5.10 -9.44 -27.80
CA PRO A 408 4.04 -9.42 -28.81
C PRO A 408 3.57 -8.01 -29.19
N ARG A 409 3.70 -7.05 -28.27
CA ARG A 409 3.32 -5.64 -28.47
C ARG A 409 4.25 -4.77 -27.61
N PRO A 410 5.34 -4.24 -28.19
CA PRO A 410 6.26 -3.39 -27.46
C PRO A 410 5.54 -2.22 -26.79
N VAL A 411 5.98 -1.87 -25.58
CA VAL A 411 5.35 -0.87 -24.72
C VAL A 411 6.13 0.44 -24.72
N ASP A 412 5.53 1.52 -24.23
CA ASP A 412 6.22 2.81 -24.10
C ASP A 412 7.18 2.79 -22.90
N ALA A 413 6.75 2.26 -21.75
CA ALA A 413 7.57 2.19 -20.55
C ALA A 413 7.47 0.85 -19.82
N ILE A 414 8.60 0.36 -19.30
CA ILE A 414 8.67 -0.70 -18.30
C ILE A 414 9.18 -0.11 -16.98
N LEU A 415 8.39 -0.25 -15.91
CA LEU A 415 8.75 0.16 -14.55
C LEU A 415 9.12 -1.07 -13.72
N LEU A 416 10.30 -1.05 -13.12
CA LEU A 416 10.84 -2.11 -12.27
C LEU A 416 11.56 -1.47 -11.10
N HIS A 417 11.62 -2.11 -9.94
CA HIS A 417 12.37 -1.52 -8.84
C HIS A 417 13.87 -1.88 -8.88
N GLN A 418 14.17 -3.17 -9.05
CA GLN A 418 15.53 -3.70 -8.88
C GLN A 418 16.39 -3.63 -10.15
N PRO A 419 17.69 -3.28 -10.04
CA PRO A 419 18.63 -3.32 -11.14
C PRO A 419 18.74 -4.69 -11.80
N THR A 420 18.63 -5.78 -11.02
CA THR A 420 18.67 -7.15 -11.54
C THR A 420 17.54 -7.43 -12.55
N ALA A 421 16.32 -6.97 -12.26
CA ALA A 421 15.19 -7.10 -13.16
C ALA A 421 15.37 -6.22 -14.40
N ALA A 422 15.75 -4.95 -14.20
CA ALA A 422 15.97 -3.99 -15.28
C ALA A 422 17.06 -4.45 -16.25
N GLN A 423 18.13 -5.07 -15.74
CA GLN A 423 19.22 -5.64 -16.54
C GLN A 423 18.69 -6.69 -17.53
N GLN A 424 17.76 -7.56 -17.11
CA GLN A 424 17.18 -8.57 -18.02
C GLN A 424 16.41 -7.94 -19.18
N VAL A 425 15.79 -6.77 -18.96
CA VAL A 425 15.09 -6.03 -20.01
C VAL A 425 16.08 -5.32 -20.93
N MET A 426 17.05 -4.60 -20.35
CA MET A 426 18.01 -3.78 -21.09
C MET A 426 19.02 -4.61 -21.91
N GLU A 427 19.35 -5.83 -21.46
CA GLU A 427 20.25 -6.75 -22.16
C GLU A 427 19.50 -7.72 -23.11
N ALA A 428 18.17 -7.62 -23.21
CA ALA A 428 17.41 -8.45 -24.14
C ALA A 428 17.76 -8.11 -25.59
N ASP A 429 17.75 -9.13 -26.46
CA ASP A 429 17.79 -8.92 -27.91
C ASP A 429 16.55 -8.13 -28.35
N ASP A 430 16.76 -6.88 -28.80
CA ASP A 430 15.73 -5.90 -29.16
C ASP A 430 14.73 -5.67 -28.01
N PRO A 431 15.12 -4.88 -26.98
CA PRO A 431 14.29 -4.65 -25.80
C PRO A 431 12.88 -4.16 -26.19
N PRO A 432 11.80 -4.82 -25.74
CA PRO A 432 10.44 -4.54 -26.20
C PRO A 432 9.80 -3.33 -25.50
N ALA A 433 10.58 -2.28 -25.23
CA ALA A 433 10.14 -1.05 -24.56
C ALA A 433 10.86 0.19 -25.08
N ARG A 434 10.24 1.37 -25.02
CA ARG A 434 10.92 2.64 -25.37
C ARG A 434 11.67 3.26 -24.20
N LEU A 435 11.16 3.03 -23.00
CA LEU A 435 11.71 3.49 -21.72
C LEU A 435 11.76 2.32 -20.72
N VAL A 436 12.83 2.21 -19.95
CA VAL A 436 12.94 1.28 -18.81
C VAL A 436 13.44 2.07 -17.61
N LEU A 437 12.63 2.11 -16.55
CA LEU A 437 12.91 2.88 -15.33
C LEU A 437 13.09 1.94 -14.14
N TRP A 438 14.10 2.22 -13.30
CA TRP A 438 14.30 1.50 -12.05
C TRP A 438 15.02 2.30 -10.98
N GLY A 439 14.95 1.85 -9.71
CA GLY A 439 15.47 2.54 -8.53
C GLY A 439 16.41 1.68 -7.68
N HIS A 440 16.07 1.56 -6.39
CA HIS A 440 16.69 0.72 -5.34
C HIS A 440 18.07 1.18 -4.84
N MET A 441 18.93 1.66 -5.74
CA MET A 441 20.32 1.97 -5.39
C MET A 441 20.51 3.37 -4.81
N HIS A 442 19.44 4.20 -4.80
CA HIS A 442 19.47 5.60 -4.38
C HIS A 442 20.54 6.42 -5.15
N ALA A 443 20.87 5.99 -6.37
CA ALA A 443 21.97 6.53 -7.14
C ALA A 443 21.61 6.57 -8.62
N GLN A 444 21.63 7.76 -9.19
CA GLN A 444 21.37 7.97 -10.61
C GLN A 444 22.42 7.32 -11.50
N VAL A 445 21.99 6.54 -12.49
CA VAL A 445 22.83 6.03 -13.59
C VAL A 445 22.05 6.10 -14.90
N GLY A 446 22.61 6.80 -15.88
CA GLY A 446 22.00 6.99 -17.20
C GLY A 446 21.76 8.47 -17.56
N PRO A 447 21.03 8.74 -18.65
CA PRO A 447 20.32 7.77 -19.47
C PRO A 447 21.28 6.84 -20.25
N THR A 448 20.94 5.56 -20.32
CA THR A 448 21.60 4.56 -21.17
C THR A 448 20.76 4.35 -22.42
N VAL A 449 21.35 4.42 -23.61
CA VAL A 449 20.62 4.23 -24.87
C VAL A 449 21.07 2.94 -25.54
N VAL A 450 20.13 2.05 -25.82
CA VAL A 450 20.34 0.82 -26.60
C VAL A 450 19.74 1.05 -27.98
N THR A 451 20.58 1.11 -29.01
CA THR A 451 20.13 1.24 -30.41
C THR A 451 19.83 -0.13 -31.01
N HIS A 452 18.70 -0.23 -31.70
CA HIS A 452 18.18 -1.47 -32.27
C HIS A 452 18.59 -1.60 -33.74
N ALA A 453 18.48 -2.81 -34.29
CA ALA A 453 18.88 -3.09 -35.67
C ALA A 453 18.07 -2.27 -36.71
N ASP A 454 16.84 -1.87 -36.37
CA ASP A 454 15.96 -1.08 -37.22
C ASP A 454 16.15 0.45 -37.07
N GLY A 455 17.14 0.87 -36.28
CA GLY A 455 17.46 2.27 -35.99
C GLY A 455 16.63 2.91 -34.87
N THR A 456 15.64 2.19 -34.30
CA THR A 456 14.97 2.64 -33.07
C THR A 456 15.88 2.47 -31.85
N TRP A 457 15.44 2.91 -30.69
CA TRP A 457 16.21 2.74 -29.45
C TRP A 457 15.31 2.60 -28.22
N THR A 458 15.90 2.02 -27.17
CA THR A 458 15.37 1.98 -25.80
C THR A 458 16.23 2.86 -24.91
N VAL A 459 15.59 3.64 -24.06
CA VAL A 459 16.24 4.44 -23.01
C VAL A 459 16.08 3.73 -21.68
N GLY A 460 17.19 3.42 -21.00
CA GLY A 460 17.21 2.93 -19.63
C GLY A 460 17.67 4.00 -18.66
N MET A 461 17.03 4.11 -17.50
CA MET A 461 17.41 5.06 -16.45
C MET A 461 17.31 4.42 -15.08
N GLN A 462 18.44 4.29 -14.39
CA GLN A 462 18.44 4.10 -12.94
C GLN A 462 18.21 5.46 -12.29
N GLN A 463 17.07 5.60 -11.65
CA GLN A 463 16.65 6.77 -10.93
C GLN A 463 17.41 6.84 -9.60
N GLY A 464 17.73 8.06 -9.17
CA GLY A 464 18.23 8.32 -7.83
C GLY A 464 17.12 8.15 -6.79
N THR A 465 17.31 8.73 -5.61
CA THR A 465 16.27 8.77 -4.58
C THR A 465 15.49 10.08 -4.66
N SER A 466 14.17 10.02 -4.76
CA SER A 466 13.32 11.22 -4.73
C SER A 466 13.01 11.69 -3.32
N GLY A 467 13.28 10.84 -2.32
CA GLY A 467 13.23 11.19 -0.90
C GLY A 467 14.54 11.77 -0.35
N GLY A 468 15.62 11.79 -1.15
CA GLY A 468 16.95 12.18 -0.66
C GLY A 468 17.44 11.27 0.45
N VAL A 469 17.11 9.97 0.36
CA VAL A 469 17.36 8.99 1.42
C VAL A 469 18.78 8.47 1.34
N LYS A 470 19.50 8.53 2.46
CA LYS A 470 20.77 7.82 2.63
C LYS A 470 20.49 6.38 3.04
N GLN A 471 21.22 5.42 2.45
CA GLN A 471 21.18 3.99 2.80
C GLN A 471 20.99 3.78 4.32
N PRO A 472 19.96 3.03 4.73
CA PRO A 472 19.55 2.94 6.12
C PRO A 472 20.64 2.24 6.93
N THR A 473 21.28 3.00 7.83
CA THR A 473 22.01 2.41 8.96
C THR A 473 21.20 2.69 10.23
N LEU A 474 21.41 1.93 11.31
CA LEU A 474 20.79 2.21 12.62
C LEU A 474 20.99 3.67 13.08
N ALA A 475 21.97 4.39 12.52
CA ALA A 475 22.31 5.78 12.82
C ALA A 475 22.04 6.78 11.68
N SER A 476 21.50 6.34 10.54
CA SER A 476 21.20 7.20 9.39
C SER A 476 19.94 6.69 8.73
N PHE A 477 18.81 7.17 9.21
CA PHE A 477 17.53 6.95 8.58
C PHE A 477 17.04 8.30 8.04
N SER A 478 16.75 8.38 6.75
CA SER A 478 16.04 9.55 6.23
C SER A 478 14.64 9.51 6.75
N THR A 479 14.28 10.51 7.53
CA THR A 479 12.92 10.57 8.05
C THR A 479 12.01 11.11 6.95
N PRO A 480 10.77 10.60 6.82
CA PRO A 480 9.83 11.13 5.84
C PRO A 480 9.46 12.62 6.02
N PHE A 481 10.04 13.30 7.02
CA PHE A 481 9.67 14.64 7.49
C PHE A 481 10.90 15.50 7.75
N SER A 482 12.05 15.16 7.16
CA SER A 482 13.24 16.01 7.14
C SER A 482 13.47 16.57 5.74
N PRO A 483 14.26 17.65 5.61
CA PRO A 483 14.91 17.95 4.34
C PRO A 483 15.64 16.71 3.80
N PRO A 484 15.83 16.61 2.48
CA PRO A 484 16.60 15.52 1.89
C PRO A 484 18.01 15.46 2.48
N LEU A 485 18.48 14.26 2.84
CA LEU A 485 19.79 14.06 3.48
C LEU A 485 20.93 13.94 2.46
N VAL A 486 20.61 13.44 1.29
CA VAL A 486 21.42 13.48 0.08
C VAL A 486 20.59 14.13 -1.03
N ARG A 487 21.20 14.46 -2.15
CA ARG A 487 20.51 15.00 -3.33
C ARG A 487 19.29 14.13 -3.67
N ALA A 488 18.13 14.76 -3.78
CA ALA A 488 16.91 14.11 -4.21
C ALA A 488 16.67 14.34 -5.71
N ASP A 489 16.42 13.27 -6.46
CA ASP A 489 16.40 13.31 -7.92
C ASP A 489 14.99 13.01 -8.46
N SER A 490 14.61 13.68 -9.55
CA SER A 490 13.42 13.35 -10.36
C SER A 490 13.66 13.71 -11.82
N TYR A 491 12.83 13.20 -12.74
CA TYR A 491 13.19 13.17 -14.16
C TYR A 491 12.00 13.50 -15.07
N PHE A 492 12.29 14.18 -16.16
CA PHE A 492 11.36 14.36 -17.27
C PHE A 492 11.83 13.59 -18.49
N TYR A 493 10.93 12.80 -19.06
CA TYR A 493 11.17 11.97 -20.24
C TYR A 493 10.36 12.54 -21.40
N PHE A 494 11.03 12.97 -22.47
CA PHE A 494 10.37 13.53 -23.65
C PHE A 494 10.11 12.41 -24.66
N ARG A 495 8.87 12.29 -25.12
CA ARG A 495 8.42 11.26 -26.06
C ARG A 495 7.89 11.92 -27.32
N ASP A 496 8.37 11.47 -28.47
CA ASP A 496 7.78 11.86 -29.75
C ASP A 496 6.43 11.18 -29.95
N ASP A 497 5.37 11.95 -30.15
CA ASP A 497 3.99 11.44 -30.19
C ASP A 497 3.71 10.56 -31.41
N ALA A 498 4.49 10.72 -32.49
CA ALA A 498 4.29 10.00 -33.74
C ALA A 498 4.98 8.62 -33.75
N THR A 499 6.11 8.49 -33.05
CA THR A 499 6.92 7.27 -33.03
C THR A 499 6.92 6.53 -31.70
N GLY A 500 6.53 7.21 -30.62
CA GLY A 500 6.59 6.74 -29.25
C GLY A 500 8.02 6.68 -28.66
N LEU A 501 9.04 7.09 -29.41
CA LEU A 501 10.43 7.04 -28.96
C LEU A 501 10.71 8.13 -27.93
N VAL A 502 11.46 7.78 -26.88
CA VAL A 502 11.96 8.75 -25.91
C VAL A 502 13.13 9.50 -26.55
N THR A 503 12.96 10.79 -26.79
CA THR A 503 13.90 11.68 -27.50
C THR A 503 14.75 12.52 -26.57
N GLY A 504 14.47 12.52 -25.27
CA GLY A 504 15.36 13.12 -24.30
C GLY A 504 14.99 12.83 -22.86
N VAL A 505 15.95 13.07 -21.98
CA VAL A 505 15.80 13.02 -20.53
C VAL A 505 16.32 14.32 -19.93
N GLN A 506 15.62 14.85 -18.94
CA GLN A 506 16.05 16.03 -18.19
C GLN A 506 15.86 15.78 -16.70
N ALA A 507 16.96 15.80 -15.95
CA ALA A 507 16.94 15.58 -14.51
C ALA A 507 16.66 16.90 -13.77
N VAL A 508 16.03 16.76 -12.60
CA VAL A 508 15.88 17.81 -11.61
C VAL A 508 16.43 17.30 -10.29
N HIS A 509 17.37 18.04 -9.75
CA HIS A 509 18.06 17.76 -8.50
C HIS A 509 17.60 18.73 -7.42
N LEU A 510 17.20 18.20 -6.26
CA LEU A 510 16.87 18.95 -5.06
C LEU A 510 17.95 18.68 -4.02
N GLU A 511 18.84 19.65 -3.82
CA GLU A 511 19.99 19.51 -2.94
C GLU A 511 19.59 19.65 -1.45
N PRO A 512 20.37 19.06 -0.51
CA PRO A 512 20.11 19.15 0.93
C PRO A 512 20.06 20.58 1.50
N ASP A 513 20.68 21.55 0.83
CA ASP A 513 20.67 22.96 1.22
C ASP A 513 19.51 23.76 0.61
N GLY A 514 18.68 23.12 -0.22
CA GLY A 514 17.55 23.76 -0.91
C GLY A 514 17.92 24.32 -2.27
N GLU A 515 19.14 24.14 -2.78
CA GLU A 515 19.41 24.41 -4.19
C GLU A 515 18.61 23.44 -5.08
N VAL A 516 17.88 23.98 -6.05
CA VAL A 516 17.24 23.19 -7.11
C VAL A 516 18.12 23.32 -8.33
N VAL A 517 18.50 22.23 -8.99
CA VAL A 517 19.26 22.26 -10.25
C VAL A 517 18.47 21.50 -11.32
N ILE A 518 18.07 22.20 -12.38
CA ILE A 518 17.45 21.60 -13.55
C ILE A 518 18.53 21.43 -14.61
N ASP A 519 18.88 20.19 -14.91
CA ASP A 519 19.90 19.87 -15.90
C ASP A 519 19.47 20.30 -17.30
N PRO A 520 20.41 20.54 -18.24
CA PRO A 520 20.09 20.58 -19.66
C PRO A 520 19.47 19.26 -20.12
N ARG A 521 18.54 19.34 -21.08
CA ARG A 521 18.00 18.14 -21.74
C ARG A 521 19.14 17.35 -22.39
N THR A 522 19.24 16.06 -22.04
CA THR A 522 20.07 15.08 -22.70
C THR A 522 19.26 14.42 -23.82
N ASP A 523 19.63 14.65 -25.07
CA ASP A 523 18.99 13.99 -26.21
C ASP A 523 19.42 12.51 -26.28
N THR A 524 18.45 11.62 -26.46
CA THR A 524 18.64 10.15 -26.42
C THR A 524 18.65 9.49 -27.79
N GLY A 525 18.32 10.22 -28.85
CA GLY A 525 18.37 9.74 -30.22
C GLY A 525 17.95 10.82 -31.22
N ASP A 526 18.22 10.56 -32.50
CA ASP A 526 17.88 11.45 -33.61
C ASP A 526 16.84 10.81 -34.54
N LEU A 527 15.62 11.35 -34.51
CA LEU A 527 14.51 10.91 -35.37
C LEU A 527 14.79 11.13 -36.87
N ALA A 528 15.63 12.11 -37.23
CA ALA A 528 16.02 12.33 -38.62
C ALA A 528 16.88 11.19 -39.16
N GLY A 529 17.63 10.52 -38.28
CA GLY A 529 18.44 9.34 -38.57
C GLY A 529 17.65 8.04 -38.75
N LEU A 530 16.34 8.02 -38.43
CA LEU A 530 15.54 6.80 -38.56
C LEU A 530 15.44 6.34 -40.03
N PRO A 531 15.61 5.04 -40.32
CA PRO A 531 15.31 4.49 -41.63
C PRO A 531 13.86 4.80 -42.05
N GLU A 532 13.65 5.12 -43.32
CA GLU A 532 12.32 5.51 -43.83
C GLU A 532 11.27 4.41 -43.62
N GLU A 533 11.66 3.14 -43.77
CA GLU A 533 10.78 2.00 -43.50
C GLU A 533 10.34 1.94 -42.03
N THR A 534 11.30 2.10 -41.11
CA THR A 534 11.05 2.17 -39.67
C THR A 534 10.13 3.33 -39.32
N ARG A 535 10.42 4.53 -39.84
CA ARG A 535 9.60 5.73 -39.62
C ARG A 535 8.16 5.52 -40.08
N ARG A 536 7.95 4.95 -41.27
CA ARG A 536 6.59 4.64 -41.77
C ARG A 536 5.86 3.64 -40.90
N ARG A 537 6.55 2.59 -40.45
CA ARG A 537 5.97 1.56 -39.57
C ARG A 537 5.50 2.16 -38.24
N LEU A 538 6.28 3.05 -37.65
CA LEU A 538 5.95 3.68 -36.36
C LEU A 538 4.83 4.72 -36.50
N THR A 539 4.90 5.56 -37.53
CA THR A 539 3.95 6.68 -37.74
C THR A 539 2.65 6.28 -38.44
N GLY A 540 2.58 5.06 -39.00
CA GLY A 540 1.45 4.61 -39.82
C GLY A 540 1.32 5.32 -41.18
N ALA A 541 2.32 6.10 -41.60
CA ALA A 541 2.28 6.85 -42.85
C ALA A 541 2.30 5.92 -44.09
N SER A 542 1.24 5.99 -44.91
CA SER A 542 1.21 5.36 -46.23
C SER A 542 2.07 6.12 -47.24
N PRO A 543 2.65 5.46 -48.26
CA PRO A 543 3.46 6.14 -49.25
C PRO A 543 2.64 7.22 -49.96
N SER A 544 3.13 8.46 -49.95
CA SER A 544 2.68 9.48 -50.90
C SER A 544 2.87 8.90 -52.31
N PRO A 545 1.84 8.94 -53.18
CA PRO A 545 1.98 8.45 -54.54
C PRO A 545 3.12 9.25 -55.20
N THR A 546 4.14 8.53 -55.67
CA THR A 546 5.20 9.11 -56.47
C THR A 546 4.52 9.89 -57.61
N PRO A 547 4.83 11.19 -57.81
CA PRO A 547 4.36 11.88 -58.99
C PRO A 547 4.88 11.08 -60.18
N GLN A 548 3.97 10.46 -60.95
CA GLN A 548 4.34 9.99 -62.27
C GLN A 548 4.85 11.22 -63.02
N GLU A 549 6.14 11.24 -63.35
CA GLU A 549 6.67 12.09 -64.40
C GLU A 549 5.84 11.82 -65.65
N SER A 550 4.86 12.69 -65.91
CA SER A 550 4.22 12.71 -67.21
C SER A 550 5.25 13.31 -68.16
N GLN A 551 5.91 12.43 -68.91
CA GLN A 551 6.63 12.79 -70.12
C GLN A 551 5.73 13.67 -71.01
N ARG A 552 6.16 14.91 -71.27
CA ARG A 552 5.87 15.65 -72.49
C ARG A 552 7.05 16.52 -72.87
#